data_AF-A0A9E5Y9I7-F1
#
_entry.id   AF-A0A9E5Y9I7-F1
#
_cell.length_a   1.000
_cell.length_b   1.000
_cell.length_c   1.000
_cell.angle_alpha   90.00
_cell.angle_beta   90.00
_cell.angle_gamma   90.00
#
_symmetry.space_group_name_H-M   'P 1'
#
loop_
_entity.id
_entity.type
_entity.pdbx_description
1 polymer ?
#
loop_
_entity_poly.entity_id
_entity_poly.type
_entity_poly.pdbx_seq_one_letter_code
_entity_poly.pdbx_strand_id
1 'polypeptide(L)'
;MAQEKLRPLKTYGNTNIFQKRVEEGYSKLAFGRIEPIDNSKLLGVFVFFHPDGKIATYEHPKQGTPFEKEYNSEVFQEYKEEQNIHISGKVTLEYIVKYLKAIE
;
A
#
# COMPACT_ATOMS: atom_id res chain seq x y z
N MET A 1 -11.68 -15.20 -23.74
CA MET A 1 -11.62 -14.23 -22.63
C MET A 1 -10.76 -14.84 -21.55
N ALA A 2 -9.48 -14.48 -21.50
CA ALA A 2 -8.59 -14.99 -20.46
C ALA A 2 -8.94 -14.24 -19.16
N GLN A 3 -9.46 -14.97 -18.16
CA GLN A 3 -9.32 -14.53 -16.78
C GLN A 3 -7.82 -14.46 -16.53
N GLU A 4 -7.24 -13.25 -16.55
CA GLU A 4 -5.95 -13.01 -15.92
C GLU A 4 -6.12 -13.42 -14.46
N LYS A 5 -5.75 -14.67 -14.18
CA LYS A 5 -5.49 -15.12 -12.82
C LYS A 5 -4.41 -14.17 -12.33
N LEU A 6 -4.81 -13.20 -11.51
CA LEU A 6 -3.90 -12.41 -10.70
C LEU A 6 -2.97 -13.44 -10.05
N ARG A 7 -1.75 -13.55 -10.57
CA ARG A 7 -0.72 -14.36 -9.90
C ARG A 7 -0.67 -13.81 -8.49
N PRO A 8 -0.48 -14.64 -7.46
CA PRO A 8 -0.26 -14.14 -6.12
C PRO A 8 0.97 -13.24 -6.20
N LEU A 9 0.72 -11.95 -6.37
CA LEU A 9 1.70 -10.91 -6.19
C LEU A 9 2.10 -11.14 -4.75
N LYS A 10 3.30 -11.67 -4.53
CA LYS A 10 3.99 -11.54 -3.25
C LYS A 10 4.26 -10.05 -3.10
N THR A 11 3.20 -9.26 -2.91
CA THR A 11 3.26 -7.85 -2.65
C THR A 11 4.02 -7.75 -1.35
N TYR A 12 5.24 -7.23 -1.44
CA TYR A 12 6.10 -6.95 -0.29
C TYR A 12 5.52 -5.76 0.49
N GLY A 13 4.37 -5.96 1.09
CA GLY A 13 4.02 -5.32 2.34
C GLY A 13 4.00 -6.44 3.36
N ASN A 14 4.82 -6.31 4.40
CA ASN A 14 4.73 -7.15 5.59
C ASN A 14 3.23 -7.29 5.93
N THR A 15 2.61 -8.48 5.85
CA THR A 15 1.15 -8.64 6.09
C THR A 15 0.72 -7.95 7.39
N ASN A 16 1.64 -7.92 8.37
CA ASN A 16 1.51 -7.22 9.64
C ASN A 16 1.28 -5.70 9.50
N ILE A 17 1.80 -5.02 8.46
CA ILE A 17 1.53 -3.59 8.25
C ILE A 17 0.08 -3.35 7.88
N PHE A 18 -0.50 -4.17 6.98
CA PHE A 18 -1.90 -4.03 6.60
C PHE A 18 -2.80 -4.32 7.79
N GLN A 19 -2.47 -5.36 8.58
CA GLN A 19 -3.22 -5.70 9.77
C GLN A 19 -3.10 -4.62 10.86
N LYS A 20 -1.90 -4.12 11.13
CA LYS A 20 -1.68 -2.96 12.01
C LYS A 20 -2.54 -1.77 11.59
N ARG A 21 -2.58 -1.43 10.30
CA ARG A 21 -3.41 -0.31 9.81
C ARG A 21 -4.90 -0.54 9.99
N VAL A 22 -5.39 -1.77 9.84
CA VAL A 22 -6.78 -2.11 10.19
C VAL A 22 -7.04 -1.89 11.68
N GLU A 23 -6.14 -2.36 12.55
CA GLU A 23 -6.25 -2.22 14.00
C GLU A 23 -6.20 -0.74 14.45
N GLU A 24 -5.47 0.10 13.72
CA GLU A 24 -5.43 1.56 13.91
C GLU A 24 -6.64 2.30 13.31
N GLY A 25 -7.57 1.60 12.64
CA GLY A 25 -8.83 2.16 12.13
C GLY A 25 -8.80 2.63 10.67
N TYR A 26 -7.70 2.38 9.94
CA TYR A 26 -7.65 2.70 8.51
C TYR A 26 -8.60 1.80 7.71
N SER A 27 -9.28 2.39 6.72
CA SER A 27 -10.37 1.71 6.02
C SER A 27 -10.08 1.42 4.54
N LYS A 28 -9.22 2.25 3.91
CA LYS A 28 -8.91 2.14 2.48
C LYS A 28 -7.40 2.09 2.27
N LEU A 29 -7.02 1.43 1.20
CA LEU A 29 -5.66 1.35 0.68
C LEU A 29 -5.67 1.85 -0.76
N ALA A 30 -4.61 2.52 -1.17
CA ALA A 30 -4.27 2.67 -2.57
C ALA A 30 -2.80 2.35 -2.80
N PHE A 31 -2.49 1.93 -4.02
CA PHE A 31 -1.12 1.69 -4.45
C PHE A 31 -0.64 2.95 -5.15
N GLY A 32 0.46 3.51 -4.65
CA GLY A 32 1.19 4.61 -5.25
C GLY A 32 2.10 4.12 -6.37
N ARG A 33 3.33 4.65 -6.44
CA ARG A 33 4.33 4.20 -7.41
C ARG A 33 4.61 2.70 -7.20
N ILE A 34 4.39 1.91 -8.25
CA ILE A 34 4.71 0.48 -8.30
C ILE A 34 5.90 0.30 -9.24
N GLU A 35 7.04 -0.10 -8.70
CA GLU A 35 8.23 -0.42 -9.48
C GLU A 35 8.55 -1.92 -9.39
N PRO A 36 8.83 -2.61 -10.51
CA PRO A 36 9.39 -3.95 -10.42
C PRO A 36 10.78 -3.89 -9.77
N ILE A 37 11.01 -4.76 -8.79
CA ILE A 37 12.34 -5.02 -8.21
C ILE A 37 13.00 -6.17 -8.95
N ASP A 38 12.23 -7.24 -9.19
CA ASP A 38 12.62 -8.42 -9.97
C ASP A 38 11.37 -9.06 -10.61
N ASN A 39 11.56 -10.14 -11.38
CA ASN A 39 10.49 -10.86 -12.09
C ASN A 39 9.37 -11.43 -11.19
N SER A 40 9.51 -11.33 -9.87
CA SER A 40 8.58 -11.84 -8.86
C SER A 40 8.16 -10.80 -7.82
N LYS A 41 8.73 -9.58 -7.84
CA LYS A 41 8.56 -8.57 -6.77
C LYS A 41 8.25 -7.19 -7.32
N LEU A 42 7.20 -6.58 -6.78
CA LEU A 42 6.86 -5.18 -6.99
C LEU A 42 7.14 -4.39 -5.71
N LEU A 43 7.94 -3.34 -5.83
CA LEU A 43 8.11 -2.27 -4.86
C LEU A 43 6.91 -1.33 -4.96
N GLY A 44 6.18 -1.11 -3.88
CA GLY A 44 5.01 -0.24 -3.89
C GLY A 44 5.06 0.75 -2.75
N VAL A 45 4.71 2.01 -3.02
CA VAL A 45 4.22 2.91 -1.97
C VAL A 45 2.80 2.50 -1.65
N PHE A 46 2.54 2.01 -0.44
CA PHE A 46 1.19 1.72 0.03
C PHE A 46 0.66 2.93 0.76
N VAL A 47 -0.52 3.42 0.37
CA VAL A 47 -1.15 4.61 0.94
C VAL A 47 -2.45 4.21 1.63
N PHE A 48 -2.49 4.34 2.94
CA PHE A 48 -3.63 4.00 3.77
C PHE A 48 -4.42 5.26 4.11
N PHE A 49 -5.75 5.17 4.06
CA PHE A 49 -6.66 6.28 4.36
C PHE A 49 -7.54 5.94 5.56
N HIS A 50 -7.50 6.81 6.56
CA HIS A 50 -8.35 6.73 7.73
C HIS A 50 -9.63 7.57 7.52
N PRO A 51 -10.79 7.15 8.05
CA PRO A 51 -12.05 7.92 7.94
C PRO A 51 -11.99 9.35 8.52
N ASP A 52 -11.09 9.61 9.46
CA ASP A 52 -10.87 10.94 10.06
C ASP A 52 -10.00 11.90 9.21
N GLY A 53 -9.54 11.46 8.03
CA GLY A 53 -8.71 12.27 7.13
C GLY A 53 -7.20 12.10 7.30
N LYS A 54 -6.73 11.26 8.23
CA LYS A 54 -5.32 10.85 8.29
C LYS A 54 -4.95 9.94 7.12
N ILE A 55 -3.71 10.07 6.69
CA ILE A 55 -3.13 9.29 5.61
C ILE A 55 -1.80 8.72 6.10
N ALA A 56 -1.60 7.42 5.94
CA ALA A 56 -0.33 6.80 6.24
C ALA A 56 0.30 6.22 4.98
N THR A 57 1.62 6.29 4.87
CA THR A 57 2.38 5.59 3.83
C THR A 57 3.22 4.49 4.43
N TYR A 58 3.41 3.44 3.65
CA TYR A 58 4.44 2.44 3.86
C TYR A 58 5.19 2.25 2.55
N GLU A 59 6.49 2.46 2.61
CA GLU A 59 7.39 2.34 1.48
C GLU A 59 8.42 1.26 1.80
N HIS A 60 8.41 0.19 1.01
CA HIS A 60 9.48 -0.79 1.09
C HIS A 60 10.58 -0.34 0.12
N PRO A 61 11.78 0.07 0.55
CA PRO A 61 12.81 0.50 -0.39
C PRO A 61 13.49 -0.69 -1.06
N LYS A 62 14.16 -0.43 -2.20
CA LYS A 62 14.94 -1.44 -2.94
C LYS A 62 16.15 -1.91 -2.11
N GLN A 63 16.67 -1.03 -1.27
CA GLN A 63 17.75 -1.25 -0.32
C GLN A 63 17.49 -0.41 0.95
N GLY A 64 17.74 -0.97 2.13
CA GLY A 64 17.57 -0.27 3.41
C GLY A 64 16.30 -0.65 4.18
N THR A 65 15.99 0.15 5.19
CA THR A 65 14.87 -0.09 6.12
C THR A 65 13.55 0.41 5.54
N PRO A 66 12.44 -0.35 5.63
CA PRO A 66 11.11 0.15 5.30
C PRO A 66 10.81 1.47 5.99
N PHE A 67 10.19 2.39 5.25
CA PHE A 67 9.81 3.69 5.73
C PHE A 67 8.30 3.74 5.95
N GLU A 68 7.87 4.27 7.09
CA GLU A 68 6.48 4.42 7.48
C GLU A 68 6.29 5.86 7.99
N LYS A 69 5.30 6.57 7.46
CA LYS A 69 4.99 7.94 7.91
C LYS A 69 3.49 8.23 7.85
N GLU A 70 3.02 9.02 8.80
CA GLU A 70 1.64 9.52 8.85
C GLU A 70 1.62 11.01 8.48
N TYR A 71 0.55 11.40 7.81
CA TYR A 71 0.32 12.70 7.23
C TYR A 71 -1.13 13.11 7.47
N ASN A 72 -1.38 14.42 7.55
CA ASN A 72 -2.70 14.95 7.27
C ASN A 72 -2.90 15.06 5.75
N SER A 73 -4.12 15.39 5.32
CA SER A 73 -4.45 15.43 3.89
C SER A 73 -3.66 16.49 3.10
N GLU A 74 -3.36 17.64 3.68
CA GLU A 74 -2.63 18.73 3.02
C GLU A 74 -1.16 18.38 2.82
N VAL A 75 -0.47 17.96 3.89
CA VAL A 75 0.94 17.57 3.85
C VAL A 75 1.14 16.33 2.95
N PHE A 76 0.17 15.42 2.92
CA PHE A 76 0.24 14.28 2.01
C PHE A 76 0.17 14.70 0.54
N GLN A 77 -0.63 15.73 0.22
CA GLN A 77 -0.76 16.22 -1.16
C GLN A 77 0.56 16.83 -1.65
N GLU A 78 1.23 17.62 -0.81
CA GLU A 78 2.58 18.15 -1.10
C GLU A 78 3.59 17.01 -1.30
N TYR A 79 3.65 16.08 -0.35
CA TYR A 79 4.55 14.92 -0.43
C TYR A 79 4.31 14.07 -1.69
N LYS A 80 3.03 13.87 -2.07
CA LYS A 80 2.64 13.16 -3.28
C LYS A 80 3.16 13.85 -4.55
N GLU A 81 3.10 15.17 -4.60
CA GLU A 81 3.60 15.97 -5.73
C GLU A 81 5.13 15.94 -5.78
N GLU A 82 5.80 16.15 -4.65
CA GLU A 82 7.26 16.10 -4.53
C GLU A 82 7.84 14.76 -4.98
N GLN A 83 7.21 13.65 -4.56
CA GLN A 83 7.66 12.29 -4.87
C GLN A 83 7.08 11.74 -6.18
N ASN A 84 6.29 12.56 -6.90
CA ASN A 84 5.59 12.18 -8.13
C ASN A 84 4.81 10.85 -7.99
N ILE A 85 4.06 10.73 -6.89
CA ILE A 85 3.29 9.52 -6.57
C ILE A 85 1.94 9.59 -7.29
N HIS A 86 1.76 8.70 -8.25
CA HIS A 86 0.45 8.44 -8.85
C HIS A 86 -0.29 7.38 -8.02
N ILE A 87 -1.47 7.75 -7.52
CA ILE A 87 -2.29 6.88 -6.68
C ILE A 87 -3.34 6.22 -7.57
N SER A 88 -3.35 4.89 -7.58
CA SER A 88 -4.36 4.08 -8.25
C SER A 88 -5.72 4.12 -7.52
N GLY A 89 -6.71 3.37 -8.01
CA GLY A 89 -8.00 3.23 -7.36
C GLY A 89 -7.87 2.77 -5.89
N LYS A 90 -8.76 3.28 -5.03
CA LYS A 90 -8.81 2.89 -3.62
C LYS A 90 -9.54 1.55 -3.47
N VAL A 91 -8.97 0.65 -2.68
CA VAL A 91 -9.56 -0.64 -2.31
C VAL A 91 -9.81 -0.71 -0.81
N THR A 92 -10.78 -1.50 -0.37
CA THR A 92 -11.05 -1.70 1.06
C THR A 92 -9.90 -2.46 1.71
N LEU A 93 -9.34 -1.92 2.80
CA LEU A 93 -8.16 -2.50 3.44
C LEU A 93 -8.44 -3.90 4.01
N GLU A 94 -9.60 -4.11 4.62
CA GLU A 94 -10.00 -5.42 5.16
C GLU A 94 -10.07 -6.51 4.08
N TYR A 95 -10.49 -6.15 2.86
CA TYR A 95 -10.53 -7.09 1.73
C TYR A 95 -9.12 -7.57 1.37
N ILE A 96 -8.15 -6.64 1.38
CA ILE A 96 -6.73 -6.95 1.12
C ILE A 96 -6.17 -7.86 2.22
N VAL A 97 -6.43 -7.57 3.50
CA VAL A 97 -5.97 -8.42 4.61
C VAL A 97 -6.54 -9.84 4.50
N LYS A 98 -7.83 -9.99 4.17
CA LYS A 98 -8.45 -11.31 3.95
C LYS A 98 -7.82 -12.05 2.78
N TYR A 99 -7.54 -11.36 1.68
CA TYR A 99 -6.90 -11.95 0.51
C TYR A 99 -5.48 -12.42 0.80
N LEU A 100 -4.67 -11.61 1.49
CA LEU A 100 -3.29 -11.96 1.85
C LEU A 100 -3.22 -13.20 2.76
N LYS A 101 -4.11 -13.30 3.75
CA LYS A 101 -4.20 -14.49 4.63
C LYS A 101 -4.60 -15.77 3.91
N ALA A 102 -5.30 -15.67 2.78
CA ALA A 102 -5.75 -16.84 2.02
C ALA A 102 -4.65 -17.43 1.11
N ILE A 103 -3.55 -16.71 0.92
CA ILE A 103 -2.42 -17.12 0.06
C ILE A 103 -1.12 -17.36 0.84
N GLU A 104 -1.12 -17.12 2.15
CA GLU A 104 -0.09 -17.58 3.11
C GLU A 104 -0.27 -19.07 3.44
#